data_AF-A0A0F3GMC3-F1
#
_entry.id   AF-A0A0F3GMC3-F1
#
_cell.length_a   1.000
_cell.length_b   1.000
_cell.length_c   1.000
_cell.angle_alpha   90.00
_cell.angle_beta   90.00
_cell.angle_gamma   90.00
#
_symmetry.space_group_name_H-M   'P 1'
#
loop_
_entity.id
_entity.type
_entity.pdbx_description
1 polymer ?
#
loop_
_entity_poly.entity_id
_entity_poly.type
_entity_poly.pdbx_seq_one_letter_code
_entity_poly.pdbx_strand_id
1 'polypeptide(L)'
;MLTDLYELYRQMLREKIVFCFSGPVSQHVVEGIGATLKLKMEIEEQDINTIQRVFSIFVEQMQNLMNYSAERISQDKDGGDLGIGIFVVGFKD
;
A
#
# COMPACT_ATOMS: atom_id res chain seq x y z
N MET A 1 -16.90 -6.15 16.50
CA MET A 1 -15.61 -6.78 16.18
C MET A 1 -15.84 -7.70 14.99
N LEU A 2 -15.07 -7.52 13.90
CA LEU A 2 -15.15 -8.26 12.63
C LEU A 2 -16.48 -8.21 11.84
N THR A 3 -17.59 -7.70 12.40
CA THR A 3 -18.90 -7.64 11.74
C THR A 3 -18.88 -6.86 10.42
N ASP A 4 -17.97 -5.88 10.29
CA ASP A 4 -17.95 -4.96 9.15
C ASP A 4 -16.84 -5.29 8.14
N LEU A 5 -16.06 -6.38 8.35
CA LEU A 5 -14.98 -6.73 7.41
C LEU A 5 -15.54 -7.15 6.04
N TYR A 6 -16.67 -7.85 6.03
CA TYR A 6 -17.35 -8.19 4.79
C TYR A 6 -17.88 -6.93 4.09
N GLU A 7 -18.41 -5.96 4.84
CA GLU A 7 -18.85 -4.69 4.28
C GLU A 7 -17.69 -3.87 3.70
N LEU A 8 -16.56 -3.82 4.42
CA LEU A 8 -15.33 -3.21 3.92
C LEU A 8 -14.87 -3.89 2.64
N TYR A 9 -14.83 -5.23 2.59
CA TYR A 9 -14.51 -5.97 1.38
C TYR A 9 -15.46 -5.63 0.23
N ARG A 10 -16.77 -5.59 0.49
CA ARG A 10 -17.78 -5.20 -0.51
C ARG A 10 -17.58 -3.76 -0.98
N GLN A 11 -17.17 -2.86 -0.10
CA GLN A 11 -16.85 -1.48 -0.45
C GLN A 11 -15.59 -1.41 -1.31
N MET A 12 -14.53 -2.14 -0.94
CA MET A 12 -13.30 -2.24 -1.74
C MET A 12 -13.60 -2.75 -3.15
N LEU A 13 -14.46 -3.77 -3.30
CA LEU A 13 -14.89 -4.24 -4.62
C LEU A 13 -15.65 -3.17 -5.41
N ARG A 14 -16.58 -2.44 -4.79
CA ARG A 14 -17.36 -1.38 -5.44
C ARG A 14 -16.48 -0.23 -5.93
N GLU A 15 -15.52 0.18 -5.10
CA GLU A 15 -14.56 1.25 -5.38
C GLU A 15 -13.35 0.76 -6.22
N LYS A 16 -13.37 -0.51 -6.67
CA LYS A 16 -12.29 -1.16 -7.43
C LYS A 16 -10.92 -1.01 -6.76
N ILE A 17 -10.90 -1.05 -5.43
CA ILE A 17 -9.68 -1.06 -4.63
C ILE A 17 -9.05 -2.45 -4.75
N VAL A 18 -7.83 -2.49 -5.25
CA VAL A 18 -7.05 -3.73 -5.43
C VAL A 18 -6.09 -4.00 -4.28
N PHE A 19 -5.71 -2.97 -3.54
CA PHE A 19 -4.79 -3.10 -2.42
C PHE A 19 -5.10 -2.06 -1.34
N CYS A 20 -5.07 -2.47 -0.07
CA CYS A 20 -5.17 -1.60 1.08
C CYS A 20 -4.26 -2.12 2.20
N PHE A 21 -3.45 -1.23 2.76
CA PHE A 21 -2.59 -1.49 3.91
C PHE A 21 -2.75 -0.37 4.93
N SER A 22 -2.77 -0.71 6.21
CA SER A 22 -2.76 0.24 7.32
C SER A 22 -1.85 -0.28 8.42
N GLY A 23 -0.82 0.48 8.78
CA GLY A 23 0.10 0.07 9.83
C GLY A 23 1.51 0.67 9.71
N PRO A 24 2.48 0.12 10.47
CA PRO A 24 3.87 0.55 10.42
C PRO A 24 4.52 0.14 9.10
N VAL A 25 5.20 1.08 8.46
CA VAL A 25 5.85 0.88 7.17
C VAL A 25 7.35 0.73 7.39
N SER A 26 7.83 -0.49 7.14
CA SER A 26 9.25 -0.79 6.98
C SER A 26 9.58 -1.04 5.51
N GLN A 27 10.87 -1.02 5.16
CA GLN A 27 11.32 -1.34 3.79
C GLN A 27 10.81 -2.71 3.32
N HIS A 28 10.85 -3.74 4.18
CA HIS A 28 10.34 -5.07 3.82
C HIS A 28 8.84 -5.04 3.49
N VAL A 29 8.05 -4.26 4.24
CA VAL A 29 6.62 -4.08 3.94
C VAL A 29 6.44 -3.43 2.57
N VAL A 30 7.21 -2.39 2.26
CA VAL A 30 7.18 -1.73 0.94
C VAL A 30 7.49 -2.70 -0.19
N GLU A 31 8.54 -3.51 -0.06
CA GLU A 31 8.92 -4.50 -1.07
C GLU A 31 7.82 -5.55 -1.30
N GLY A 32 7.21 -6.06 -0.22
CA GLY A 32 6.10 -7.02 -0.29
C GLY A 32 4.84 -6.45 -0.92
N ILE A 33 4.48 -5.21 -0.57
CA ILE A 33 3.36 -4.49 -1.19
C ILE A 33 3.64 -4.27 -2.67
N GLY A 34 4.86 -3.82 -3.02
CA GLY A 34 5.25 -3.55 -4.41
C GLY A 34 5.16 -4.80 -5.30
N ALA A 35 5.65 -5.94 -4.81
CA ALA A 35 5.55 -7.21 -5.53
C ALA A 35 4.09 -7.62 -5.76
N THR A 36 3.24 -7.49 -4.72
CA THR A 36 1.82 -7.82 -4.79
C THR A 36 1.05 -6.91 -5.74
N LEU A 37 1.32 -5.60 -5.69
CA LEU A 37 0.69 -4.61 -6.55
C LEU A 37 1.05 -4.84 -8.02
N LYS A 38 2.33 -5.12 -8.31
CA LYS A 38 2.78 -5.41 -9.68
C LYS A 38 2.12 -6.67 -10.23
N LEU A 39 2.14 -7.76 -9.48
CA LEU A 39 1.47 -9.01 -9.88
C LEU A 39 -0.02 -8.80 -10.14
N LYS A 40 -0.70 -8.01 -9.30
CA LYS A 40 -2.12 -7.72 -9.47
C LYS A 40 -2.40 -6.94 -10.77
N MET A 41 -1.61 -5.92 -11.09
CA MET A 41 -1.79 -5.17 -12.34
C MET A 41 -1.47 -6.02 -13.59
N GLU A 42 -0.51 -6.95 -13.50
CA GLU A 42 -0.22 -7.91 -14.57
C GLU A 42 -1.38 -8.88 -14.81
N ILE A 43 -2.03 -9.38 -13.74
CA ILE A 43 -3.23 -10.24 -13.83
C ILE A 43 -4.41 -9.50 -14.47
N GLU A 44 -4.55 -8.21 -14.21
CA GLU A 44 -5.61 -7.35 -14.78
C GLU A 44 -5.22 -6.80 -16.18
N GLU A 45 -4.24 -7.41 -16.84
CA GLU A 45 -3.78 -7.13 -18.20
C GLU A 45 -3.47 -5.63 -18.47
N GLN A 46 -3.01 -4.91 -17.45
CA GLN A 46 -2.63 -3.50 -17.61
C GLN A 46 -1.40 -3.38 -18.49
N ASP A 47 -1.32 -2.30 -19.28
CA ASP A 47 -0.17 -2.06 -20.12
C ASP A 47 1.08 -1.75 -19.27
N ILE A 48 2.25 -2.11 -19.80
CA ILE A 48 3.52 -1.99 -19.08
C ILE A 48 3.84 -0.54 -18.66
N ASN A 49 3.38 0.47 -19.41
CA ASN A 49 3.64 1.87 -19.06
C ASN A 49 2.75 2.31 -17.89
N THR A 50 1.51 1.83 -17.84
CA THR A 50 0.63 2.06 -16.68
C THR A 50 1.17 1.39 -15.43
N ILE A 51 1.61 0.13 -15.55
CA ILE A 51 2.26 -0.60 -14.44
C ILE A 51 3.45 0.18 -13.91
N GLN A 52 4.37 0.62 -14.77
CA GLN A 52 5.55 1.39 -14.37
C GLN A 52 5.18 2.72 -13.71
N ARG A 53 4.21 3.46 -14.27
CA ARG A 53 3.77 4.75 -13.74
C ARG A 53 3.17 4.61 -12.34
N VAL A 54 2.27 3.65 -12.15
CA VAL A 54 1.66 3.37 -10.83
C VAL A 54 2.73 2.91 -9.84
N PHE A 55 3.67 2.06 -10.28
CA PHE A 55 4.75 1.58 -9.42
C PHE A 55 5.69 2.71 -8.97
N SER A 56 6.04 3.65 -9.85
CA SER A 56 6.83 4.84 -9.49
C SER A 56 6.11 5.72 -8.46
N ILE A 57 4.81 5.95 -8.65
CA ILE A 57 4.00 6.70 -7.67
C ILE A 57 3.97 5.97 -6.34
N PHE A 58 3.74 4.65 -6.35
CA PHE A 58 3.76 3.83 -5.15
C PHE A 58 5.08 3.97 -4.36
N VAL A 59 6.23 3.79 -5.02
CA VAL A 59 7.54 3.90 -4.35
C VAL A 59 7.72 5.27 -3.72
N GLU A 60 7.41 6.35 -4.45
CA GLU A 60 7.51 7.72 -3.96
C GLU A 60 6.59 7.97 -2.75
N GLN A 61 5.34 7.51 -2.80
CA GLN A 61 4.41 7.67 -1.67
C GLN A 61 4.86 6.89 -0.44
N MET A 62 5.39 5.67 -0.61
CA MET A 62 5.91 4.89 0.51
C MET A 62 7.17 5.51 1.11
N GLN A 63 8.06 6.06 0.28
CA GLN A 63 9.22 6.83 0.75
C GLN A 63 8.78 8.07 1.54
N ASN A 64 7.79 8.80 1.05
CA ASN A 64 7.24 9.95 1.77
C ASN A 64 6.63 9.53 3.11
N LEU A 65 5.91 8.41 3.18
CA LEU A 65 5.36 7.89 4.43
C LEU A 65 6.48 7.50 5.41
N MET A 66 7.50 6.74 4.97
CA MET A 66 8.63 6.33 5.82
C MET A 66 9.41 7.53 6.38
N ASN A 67 9.61 8.57 5.57
CA ASN A 67 10.42 9.72 5.95
C ASN A 67 9.64 10.75 6.77
N TYR A 68 8.37 10.99 6.43
CA TYR A 68 7.63 12.16 6.92
C TYR A 68 6.37 11.84 7.73
N SER A 69 6.05 10.56 7.99
CA SER A 69 4.89 10.28 8.85
C SER A 69 5.05 10.95 10.23
N ALA A 70 4.00 11.66 10.63
CA ALA A 70 3.90 12.32 11.92
C ALA A 70 3.67 11.31 13.06
N GLU A 71 2.99 10.21 12.76
CA GLU A 71 2.81 9.10 13.70
C GLU A 71 3.91 8.08 13.46
N ARG A 72 4.70 7.80 14.50
CA ARG A 72 5.84 6.89 14.40
C ARG A 72 5.87 5.91 15.57
N ILE A 73 6.37 4.71 15.30
CA ILE A 73 6.67 3.70 16.33
C ILE A 73 8.18 3.55 16.41
N SER A 74 8.74 3.78 17.58
CA SER A 74 10.14 3.50 17.87
C SER A 74 10.35 1.99 18.00
N GLN A 75 11.33 1.45 17.28
CA GLN A 75 11.79 0.08 17.50
C GLN A 75 12.93 0.12 18.53
N ASP A 76 12.85 -0.73 19.56
CA ASP A 76 13.96 -0.85 20.50
C ASP A 76 15.14 -1.59 19.85
N LYS A 77 16.34 -1.02 20.03
CA LYS A 77 17.67 -1.47 19.59
C LYS A 77 17.84 -1.57 18.07
N ASP A 78 18.53 -0.58 17.52
CA ASP A 78 19.07 -0.48 16.14
C ASP A 78 18.09 -0.35 14.96
N GLY A 79 16.77 -0.54 15.17
CA GLY A 79 15.75 -0.26 14.16
C GLY A 79 15.26 1.19 14.24
N GLY A 80 15.47 2.00 13.20
CA GLY A 80 14.96 3.38 13.16
C GLY A 80 13.43 3.46 13.33
N ASP A 81 12.92 4.65 13.66
CA ASP A 81 11.48 4.88 13.84
C ASP A 81 10.69 4.53 12.56
N LEU A 82 9.67 3.68 12.67
CA LEU A 82 8.77 3.35 11.57
C LEU A 82 7.62 4.34 11.49
N GLY A 83 7.39 4.91 10.31
CA GLY A 83 6.21 5.71 10.04
C GLY A 83 4.94 4.85 10.00
N ILE A 84 3.86 5.35 10.59
CA ILE A 84 2.52 4.76 10.50
C ILE A 84 1.76 5.44 9.37
N GLY A 85 1.00 4.66 8.60
CA GLY A 85 0.09 5.24 7.64
C GLY A 85 -0.83 4.23 6.98
N ILE A 86 -1.66 4.76 6.09
CA ILE A 86 -2.58 4.00 5.26
C ILE A 86 -2.22 4.21 3.80
N PHE A 87 -2.27 3.14 3.02
CA PHE A 87 -2.03 3.15 1.59
C PHE A 87 -3.10 2.35 0.88
N VAL A 88 -3.67 2.92 -0.18
CA VAL A 88 -4.76 2.33 -0.95
C VAL A 88 -4.47 2.51 -2.44
N VAL A 89 -4.65 1.44 -3.22
CA VAL A 89 -4.63 1.49 -4.68
C VAL A 89 -5.92 0.91 -5.21
N GLY A 90 -6.51 1.61 -6.17
CA GLY A 90 -7.67 1.15 -6.92
C GLY A 90 -7.65 1.68 -8.33
N PHE A 91 -8.47 1.08 -9.18
CA PHE A 91 -8.69 1.53 -10.54
C PHE A 91 -9.86 2.50 -10.57
N LYS A 92 -9.68 3.67 -11.18
CA LYS A 92 -10.77 4.61 -11.43
C LYS A 92 -11.10 4.58 -12.91
N ASP A 93 -12.38 4.43 -13.23
CA ASP A 93 -12.89 4.62 -14.60
C ASP A 93 -12.70 6.07 -15.06
#